data_AF-A0A350XW27-F1
#
_entry.id   AF-A0A350XW27-F1
#
_cell.length_a   1.000
_cell.length_b   1.000
_cell.length_c   1.000
_cell.angle_alpha   90.00
_cell.angle_beta   90.00
_cell.angle_gamma   90.00
#
_symmetry.space_group_name_H-M   'P 1'
#
loop_
_entity.id
_entity.type
_entity.pdbx_description
1 polymer ?
#
loop_
_entity_poly.entity_id
_entity_poly.type
_entity_poly.pdbx_seq_one_letter_code
_entity_poly.pdbx_strand_id
1 'polypeptide(L)' 'MEIKRSENLQPVHSDIRGPLYLESQRMNKEGIKVLRLNTGNPATFGF' A
#
# COMPACT_ATOMS: atom_id res chain seq x y z
N MET A 1 -27.44 7.15 -5.09
CA MET A 1 -26.94 7.85 -3.89
C MET A 1 -25.42 7.76 -3.91
N GLU A 2 -24.72 8.89 -4.01
CA GLU A 2 -23.26 8.94 -4.08
C GLU A 2 -22.69 9.09 -2.66
N ILE A 3 -21.75 8.22 -2.28
CA ILE A 3 -21.06 8.32 -0.98
C ILE A 3 -19.87 9.27 -1.15
N LYS A 4 -19.90 10.40 -0.44
CA LYS A 4 -18.81 11.39 -0.45
C LYS A 4 -17.90 11.21 0.78
N ARG A 5 -16.60 11.44 0.58
CA ARG A 5 -15.60 11.45 1.67
C ARG A 5 -15.85 12.64 2.58
N SER A 6 -15.75 12.43 3.91
CA SER A 6 -15.81 13.50 4.90
C SER A 6 -14.62 14.46 4.74
N GLU A 7 -14.85 15.76 4.93
CA GLU A 7 -13.82 16.80 4.93
C GLU A 7 -12.74 16.54 6.00
N ASN A 8 -13.10 15.96 7.13
CA ASN A 8 -12.17 15.58 8.20
C ASN A 8 -11.09 14.58 7.76
N LEU A 9 -11.36 13.84 6.68
CA LEU A 9 -10.39 12.91 6.12
C LEU A 9 -9.44 13.60 5.14
N GLN A 10 -9.65 14.85 4.69
CA GLN A 10 -8.74 15.51 3.74
C GLN A 10 -7.25 15.44 4.14
N PRO A 11 -6.84 15.72 5.40
CA PRO A 11 -5.43 15.66 5.78
C PRO A 11 -4.92 14.22 6.01
N VAL A 12 -5.80 13.21 5.99
CA VAL A 12 -5.43 11.82 6.23
C VAL A 12 -4.82 11.22 4.96
N HIS A 13 -3.52 10.95 5.01
CA HIS A 13 -2.82 10.11 4.03
C HIS A 13 -2.16 8.91 4.73
N SER A 14 -1.98 7.82 3.99
CA SER A 14 -1.25 6.64 4.44
C SER A 14 -0.17 6.31 3.44
N ASP A 15 1.09 6.41 3.86
CA ASP A 15 2.22 6.05 3.00
C ASP A 15 2.41 4.55 2.87
N ILE A 16 2.01 3.78 3.89
CA ILE A 16 2.20 2.32 3.93
C ILE A 16 1.44 1.63 2.79
N ARG A 17 0.25 2.14 2.43
CA ARG A 17 -0.60 1.61 1.34
C ARG A 17 -0.87 2.65 0.25
N GLY A 18 0.02 3.63 0.13
CA GLY A 18 -0.08 4.71 -0.85
C GLY A 18 0.34 4.28 -2.27
N PRO A 19 0.63 5.26 -3.15
CA PRO A 19 0.99 5.00 -4.54
C PRO A 19 2.17 4.03 -4.72
N LEU A 20 3.17 4.10 -3.85
CA LEU A 20 4.34 3.20 -3.90
C LEU A 20 3.95 1.73 -3.64
N TYR A 21 3.02 1.49 -2.71
CA TYR A 21 2.49 0.15 -2.47
C TYR A 21 1.75 -0.38 -3.70
N LEU A 22 0.94 0.46 -4.35
CA LEU A 22 0.22 0.09 -5.57
C LEU A 22 1.19 -0.28 -6.71
N GLU A 23 2.27 0.48 -6.87
CA GLU A 23 3.29 0.21 -7.87
C GLU A 23 4.05 -1.08 -7.59
N SER A 24 4.44 -1.32 -6.33
CA SER A 24 5.03 -2.60 -5.91
C SER A 24 4.10 -3.78 -6.25
N GLN A 25 2.79 -3.63 -6.06
CA GLN A 25 1.81 -4.66 -6.42
C GLN A 25 1.70 -4.86 -7.93
N ARG A 26 1.78 -3.80 -8.74
CA ARG A 26 1.82 -3.90 -10.21
C ARG A 26 3.06 -4.67 -10.67
N MET A 27 4.24 -4.29 -10.18
CA MET A 27 5.51 -4.97 -10.48
C MET A 27 5.45 -6.46 -10.12
N ASN A 28 4.91 -6.80 -8.94
CA ASN A 28 4.75 -8.21 -8.54
C ASN A 28 3.81 -8.98 -9.48
N LYS A 29 2.72 -8.37 -9.97
CA LYS A 29 1.81 -9.00 -10.95
C LYS A 29 2.48 -9.26 -12.30
N GLU A 30 3.46 -8.43 -12.67
CA GLU A 30 4.29 -8.61 -13.87
C GLU A 30 5.43 -9.62 -13.66
N GLY A 31 5.51 -10.24 -12.49
CA GLY A 31 6.55 -11.22 -12.14
C GLY A 31 7.85 -10.58 -11.66
N ILE A 32 7.91 -9.27 -11.48
CA ILE A 32 9.08 -8.56 -10.94
C ILE A 32 9.07 -8.69 -9.42
N LYS A 33 10.12 -9.30 -8.87
CA LYS A 33 10.26 -9.46 -7.42
C LYS A 33 10.61 -8.13 -6.75
N VAL A 34 9.70 -7.61 -5.93
CA VAL A 34 9.94 -6.41 -5.12
C VAL A 34 10.19 -6.81 -3.66
N LEU A 35 11.39 -6.55 -3.17
CA LEU A 35 11.74 -6.73 -1.75
C LEU A 35 11.17 -5.58 -0.92
N ARG A 36 10.30 -5.90 0.04
CA ARG A 36 9.59 -4.93 0.87
C ARG A 36 10.24 -4.85 2.26
N LEU A 37 11.15 -3.89 2.43
CA LEU A 37 11.80 -3.62 3.74
C LEU A 37 11.08 -2.54 4.54
N ASN A 38 10.07 -1.91 3.93
CA ASN A 38 9.31 -0.81 4.50
C ASN A 38 8.06 -1.28 5.28
N THR A 39 7.84 -2.59 5.41
CA THR A 39 6.69 -3.15 6.12
C THR A 39 7.15 -3.98 7.31
N GLY A 40 6.61 -3.71 8.49
CA GLY A 40 6.83 -4.52 9.69
C GLY A 40 5.92 -5.76 9.72
N ASN A 41 5.79 -6.50 8.62
CA ASN A 41 4.95 -7.70 8.53
C ASN A 41 5.81 -8.98 8.64
N PRO A 42 5.89 -9.64 9.80
CA PRO A 42 6.76 -10.79 10.02
C PRO A 42 6.49 -11.95 9.07
N ALA A 43 5.20 -12.19 8.74
CA ALA A 43 4.79 -13.26 7.84
C ALA A 43 5.37 -13.12 6.42
N THR A 44 5.74 -11.91 5.98
CA THR A 44 6.38 -11.68 4.67
C THR A 44 7.78 -12.29 4.59
N PHE A 45 8.41 -12.51 5.75
CA PHE A 45 9.76 -13.03 5.90
C PHE A 45 9.80 -14.45 6.48
N GLY A 46 8.64 -15.08 6.68
CA GLY A 46 8.54 -16.45 7.21
C GLY A 46 8.76 -16.58 8.73
N PHE A 47 8.59 -15.49 9.47
CA PHE A 47 8.48 -15.52 10.94
C PHE A 47 7.07 -15.86 11.40
#